data_AF-A0A6J5UVA5-F1
#
_entry.id   AF-A0A6J5UVA5-F1
#
_cell.length_a   1.000
_cell.length_b   1.000
_cell.length_c   1.000
_cell.angle_alpha   90.00
_cell.angle_beta   90.00
_cell.angle_gamma   90.00
#
_symmetry.space_group_name_H-M   'P 1'
#
loop_
_entity.id
_entity.type
_entity.pdbx_description
1 polymer ?
#
loop_
_entity_poly.entity_id
_entity_poly.type
_entity_poly.pdbx_seq_one_letter_code
_entity_poly.pdbx_strand_id
1 'polypeptide(L)'
;MVFSSSATVYGQPSKIPCVEDFDLVALNPYGRTKLFLEEIARDIHIADPDWQIILLRYFNPVGAHESGQIGEDPKGIPNNLMPYIQQVAVGRLPELNVYGHDYPTKDGTAVCKIHQDCFSSR
;
A
#
# COMPACT_ATOMS: atom_id res chain seq x y z
N MET A 1 -3.62 -19.72 -5.90
CA MET A 1 -4.12 -18.66 -4.99
C MET A 1 -3.38 -17.36 -5.28
N VAL A 2 -4.09 -16.23 -5.32
CA VAL A 2 -3.47 -14.90 -5.40
C VAL A 2 -3.77 -14.17 -4.10
N PHE A 3 -2.75 -13.76 -3.37
CA PHE A 3 -2.88 -13.09 -2.08
C PHE A 3 -2.52 -11.61 -2.18
N SER A 4 -3.40 -10.78 -1.64
CA SER A 4 -3.19 -9.34 -1.55
C SER A 4 -2.34 -8.98 -0.34
N SER A 5 -1.02 -8.98 -0.54
CA SER A 5 -0.03 -8.49 0.42
C SER A 5 0.15 -6.96 0.30
N SER A 6 1.13 -6.40 1.00
CA SER A 6 1.34 -4.95 1.10
C SER A 6 2.81 -4.63 1.27
N ALA A 7 3.30 -3.56 0.66
CA ALA A 7 4.68 -3.08 0.81
C ALA A 7 5.05 -2.72 2.27
N THR A 8 4.05 -2.63 3.16
CA THR A 8 4.26 -2.50 4.61
C THR A 8 5.05 -3.65 5.23
N VAL A 9 5.16 -4.80 4.56
CA VAL A 9 5.99 -5.93 5.02
C VAL A 9 7.49 -5.62 4.95
N TYR A 10 7.92 -4.62 4.16
CA TYR A 10 9.31 -4.18 4.09
C TYR A 10 9.73 -3.22 5.21
N GLY A 11 8.78 -2.76 6.03
CA GLY A 11 9.06 -1.83 7.13
C GLY A 11 9.70 -0.54 6.64
N GLN A 12 10.93 -0.26 7.12
CA GLN A 12 11.73 0.88 6.71
C GLN A 12 12.90 0.39 5.85
N PRO A 13 12.74 0.37 4.51
CA PRO A 13 13.73 -0.20 3.62
C PRO A 13 15.03 0.61 3.64
N SER A 14 16.17 -0.07 3.61
CA SER A 14 17.51 0.55 3.61
C SER A 14 17.85 1.25 2.29
N LYS A 15 17.19 0.88 1.19
CA LYS A 15 17.33 1.47 -0.15
C LYS A 15 15.99 1.56 -0.86
N ILE A 16 15.84 2.56 -1.72
CA ILE A 16 14.67 2.75 -2.60
C ILE A 16 15.21 2.80 -4.04
N PRO A 17 14.64 2.03 -5.01
CA PRO A 17 13.44 1.20 -4.92
C PRO A 17 13.64 -0.10 -4.13
N CYS A 18 12.60 -0.52 -3.39
CA CYS A 18 12.57 -1.84 -2.76
C CYS A 18 12.49 -2.93 -3.83
N VAL A 19 13.23 -4.01 -3.63
CA VAL A 19 13.11 -5.26 -4.40
C VAL A 19 12.63 -6.38 -3.49
N GLU A 20 12.11 -7.45 -4.08
CA GLU A 20 11.42 -8.54 -3.39
C GLU A 20 12.30 -9.31 -2.39
N ASP A 21 13.62 -9.29 -2.61
CA ASP A 21 14.65 -9.94 -1.80
C ASP A 21 14.99 -9.19 -0.50
N PHE A 22 14.34 -8.05 -0.23
CA PHE A 22 14.58 -7.30 0.99
C PHE A 22 14.05 -8.02 2.23
N ASP A 23 14.74 -7.80 3.35
CA ASP A 23 14.30 -8.29 4.64
C ASP A 23 12.87 -7.80 4.96
N LEU A 24 12.05 -8.72 5.45
CA LEU A 24 10.68 -8.43 5.81
C LEU A 24 10.59 -8.10 7.30
N VAL A 25 10.24 -6.86 7.60
CA VAL A 25 10.08 -6.37 8.97
C VAL A 25 8.81 -5.54 9.06
N ALA A 26 7.83 -6.04 9.80
CA ALA A 26 6.58 -5.29 10.02
C ALA A 26 6.73 -4.28 11.16
N LEU A 27 6.48 -3.00 10.87
CA LEU A 27 6.53 -1.91 11.86
C LEU A 27 5.20 -1.63 12.57
N ASN A 28 4.10 -2.24 12.12
CA ASN A 28 2.78 -2.05 12.70
C ASN A 28 1.97 -3.36 12.64
N PRO A 29 0.88 -3.47 13.44
CA PRO A 29 0.05 -4.68 13.46
C PRO A 29 -0.52 -5.07 12.09
N TYR A 30 -0.90 -4.09 11.25
CA TYR A 30 -1.40 -4.36 9.90
C TYR A 30 -0.34 -5.00 9.00
N GLY A 31 0.89 -4.48 8.99
CA GLY A 31 2.00 -5.09 8.27
C GLY A 31 2.33 -6.49 8.81
N ARG A 32 2.19 -6.69 10.12
CA ARG A 32 2.47 -7.98 10.77
C ARG A 32 1.46 -9.06 10.39
N THR A 33 0.18 -8.73 10.25
CA THR A 33 -0.82 -9.70 9.77
C THR A 33 -0.53 -10.11 8.32
N LYS A 34 -0.12 -9.17 7.46
CA LYS A 34 0.28 -9.49 6.08
C LYS A 34 1.51 -10.39 6.03
N LEU A 35 2.53 -10.10 6.84
CA LEU A 35 3.74 -10.91 6.92
C LEU A 35 3.44 -12.35 7.39
N PHE A 36 2.64 -12.51 8.45
CA PHE A 36 2.24 -13.83 8.92
C PHE A 36 1.46 -14.63 7.87
N LEU A 37 0.59 -13.99 7.09
CA LEU A 37 -0.14 -14.66 6.01
C LEU A 37 0.78 -15.07 4.86
N GLU A 38 1.83 -14.30 4.57
CA GLU A 38 2.87 -14.73 3.61
C GLU A 38 3.63 -15.96 4.11
N GLU A 39 3.97 -16.01 5.39
CA GLU A 39 4.66 -17.17 5.99
C GLU A 39 3.79 -18.43 5.93
N ILE A 40 2.53 -18.34 6.35
CA ILE A 40 1.58 -19.46 6.26
C ILE A 40 1.42 -19.93 4.80
N ALA A 41 1.36 -18.99 3.84
CA ALA A 41 1.28 -19.34 2.43
C ALA A 41 2.52 -20.10 1.95
N ARG A 42 3.73 -19.72 2.40
CA ARG A 42 4.97 -20.46 2.10
C ARG A 42 4.94 -21.86 2.71
N ASP A 43 4.49 -21.98 3.96
CA ASP A 43 4.41 -23.28 4.65
C ASP A 43 3.43 -24.22 3.94
N ILE A 44 2.30 -23.71 3.44
CA ILE A 44 1.35 -24.49 2.63
C ILE A 44 2.02 -25.01 1.35
N HIS A 45 2.73 -24.15 0.62
CA HIS A 45 3.41 -24.57 -0.62
C HIS A 45 4.53 -25.60 -0.35
N ILE A 46 5.25 -25.46 0.77
CA ILE A 46 6.27 -26.43 1.19
C ILE A 46 5.62 -27.78 1.54
N ALA A 47 4.47 -27.76 2.20
CA ALA A 47 3.73 -28.97 2.57
C ALA A 47 3.07 -29.67 1.36
N ASP A 48 2.59 -28.89 0.38
CA ASP A 48 1.94 -29.38 -0.84
C ASP A 48 2.37 -28.53 -2.06
N PRO A 49 3.38 -28.99 -2.83
CA PRO A 49 3.91 -28.27 -3.99
C PRO A 49 2.91 -28.04 -5.13
N ASP A 50 1.79 -28.75 -5.16
CA ASP A 50 0.75 -28.55 -6.17
C ASP A 50 0.03 -27.20 -5.98
N TRP A 51 0.12 -26.60 -4.78
CA TRP A 51 -0.39 -25.26 -4.52
C TRP A 51 0.45 -24.18 -5.20
N GLN A 52 -0.09 -23.55 -6.23
CA GLN A 52 0.49 -22.36 -6.86
C GLN A 52 0.02 -21.09 -6.16
N ILE A 53 0.93 -20.35 -5.52
CA ILE A 53 0.60 -19.16 -4.72
C ILE A 53 1.39 -17.94 -5.21
N ILE A 54 0.69 -16.83 -5.46
CA ILE A 54 1.29 -15.54 -5.85
C ILE A 54 1.02 -14.52 -4.74
N LEU A 55 2.08 -13.89 -4.24
CA LEU A 55 2.02 -12.85 -3.20
C LEU A 55 2.21 -11.47 -3.83
N LEU A 56 1.13 -10.70 -3.97
CA LEU A 56 1.17 -9.37 -4.58
C LEU A 56 1.35 -8.30 -3.50
N ARG A 57 2.53 -7.69 -3.43
CA ARG A 57 2.85 -6.62 -2.46
C ARG A 57 2.52 -5.26 -3.05
N TYR A 58 1.27 -4.80 -2.88
CA TYR A 58 0.85 -3.48 -3.35
C TYR A 58 1.51 -2.36 -2.54
N PHE A 59 1.84 -1.24 -3.19
CA PHE A 59 2.28 -0.01 -2.51
C PHE A 59 1.04 0.77 -2.04
N ASN A 60 0.81 1.98 -2.57
CA ASN A 60 -0.37 2.76 -2.26
C ASN A 60 -1.22 2.88 -3.54
N PRO A 61 -2.23 1.99 -3.74
CA PRO A 61 -3.11 2.11 -4.88
C PRO A 61 -3.90 3.41 -4.77
N VAL A 62 -3.82 4.26 -5.79
CA VAL A 62 -4.58 5.51 -5.85
C VAL A 62 -5.09 5.72 -7.27
N GLY A 63 -6.33 6.19 -7.37
CA GLY A 63 -6.99 6.43 -8.65
C GLY A 63 -8.47 6.12 -8.60
N ALA A 64 -9.12 6.30 -9.74
CA ALA A 64 -10.50 5.93 -10.00
C ALA A 64 -10.59 5.41 -11.44
N HIS A 65 -11.64 4.66 -11.76
CA HIS A 65 -11.86 4.21 -13.13
C HIS A 65 -12.01 5.43 -14.06
N GLU A 66 -11.44 5.39 -15.26
CA GLU A 66 -11.39 6.53 -16.21
C GLU A 66 -12.78 7.11 -16.53
N SER A 67 -13.83 6.28 -16.46
CA SER A 67 -15.23 6.73 -16.61
C SER A 67 -15.70 7.73 -15.54
N GLY A 68 -15.00 7.84 -14.41
CA GLY A 68 -15.40 8.60 -13.23
C GLY A 68 -16.53 7.98 -12.38
N GLN A 69 -17.09 6.83 -12.77
CA GLN A 69 -18.24 6.22 -12.08
C GLN A 69 -17.88 5.34 -10.88
N ILE A 70 -16.62 4.90 -10.78
CA ILE A 70 -16.15 3.99 -9.73
C ILE A 70 -14.83 4.52 -9.19
N GLY A 71 -14.74 4.68 -7.87
CA GLY A 71 -13.56 5.16 -7.16
C GLY A 71 -13.62 4.80 -5.68
N GLU A 72 -12.61 5.20 -4.91
CA GLU A 72 -12.58 5.00 -3.46
C GLU A 72 -13.62 5.91 -2.78
N ASP A 73 -14.65 5.31 -2.16
CA ASP A 73 -15.67 6.04 -1.37
C ASP A 73 -15.63 5.57 0.10
N PRO A 74 -14.66 6.04 0.90
CA PRO A 74 -14.53 5.63 2.29
C PRO A 74 -15.67 6.23 3.13
N LYS A 75 -16.21 5.42 4.03
CA LYS A 75 -17.22 5.87 5.00
C LYS A 75 -16.55 6.70 6.11
N GLY A 76 -16.99 7.95 6.28
CA GLY A 76 -16.48 8.86 7.32
C GLY A 76 -15.28 9.69 6.87
N ILE A 77 -14.46 10.13 7.84
CA ILE A 77 -13.23 10.87 7.56
C ILE A 77 -12.18 9.88 7.04
N PRO A 78 -11.63 10.05 5.83
CA PRO A 78 -10.66 9.13 5.27
C PRO A 78 -9.37 9.12 6.08
N ASN A 79 -8.73 7.95 6.21
CA ASN A 79 -7.38 7.85 6.78
C ASN A 79 -6.28 7.97 5.70
N ASN A 80 -6.64 7.71 4.44
CA ASN A 80 -5.71 7.76 3.31
C ASN A 80 -5.67 9.17 2.71
N LEU A 81 -4.48 9.59 2.26
CA LEU A 81 -4.22 10.93 1.75
C LEU A 81 -5.12 11.31 0.57
N MET A 82 -5.22 10.44 -0.44
CA MET A 82 -5.94 10.74 -1.68
C MET A 82 -7.45 10.94 -1.50
N PRO A 83 -8.20 10.03 -0.84
CA PRO A 83 -9.62 10.29 -0.58
C PRO A 83 -9.83 11.49 0.35
N TYR A 84 -8.89 11.82 1.24
CA TYR A 84 -8.96 13.04 2.06
C TYR A 84 -8.86 14.29 1.18
N ILE A 85 -7.87 14.35 0.29
CA ILE A 85 -7.70 15.45 -0.68
C ILE A 85 -8.95 15.59 -1.55
N GLN A 86 -9.51 14.47 -2.02
CA GLN A 86 -10.74 14.49 -2.82
C GLN A 86 -11.91 15.08 -2.04
N GLN A 87 -12.10 14.71 -0.76
CA GLN A 87 -13.15 15.26 0.09
C GLN A 87 -12.98 16.77 0.34
N VAL A 88 -11.75 17.26 0.50
CA VAL A 88 -11.47 18.70 0.59
C VAL A 88 -11.78 19.39 -0.74
N ALA A 89 -11.38 18.79 -1.87
CA ALA A 89 -11.61 19.36 -3.20
C ALA A 89 -13.10 19.51 -3.54
N VAL A 90 -13.95 18.59 -3.06
CA VAL A 90 -15.43 18.68 -3.23
C VAL A 90 -16.12 19.43 -2.09
N GLY A 91 -15.37 20.03 -1.16
CA GLY A 91 -15.89 20.86 -0.07
C GLY A 91 -16.57 20.09 1.08
N ARG A 92 -16.36 18.77 1.19
CA ARG A 92 -16.87 17.96 2.32
C ARG A 92 -16.02 18.15 3.58
N LEU A 93 -14.75 18.47 3.44
CA LEU A 93 -13.82 18.80 4.52
C LEU A 93 -13.23 20.19 4.30
N PRO A 94 -12.99 20.98 5.36
CA PRO A 94 -12.56 22.38 5.22
C PRO A 94 -11.10 22.52 4.79
N GLU A 95 -10.21 21.61 5.24
CA GLU A 95 -8.77 21.70 5.00
C GLU A 95 -8.10 20.32 5.08
N LEU A 96 -6.92 20.19 4.48
CA LEU A 96 -6.09 18.98 4.54
C LEU A 96 -5.09 19.09 5.70
N ASN A 97 -5.08 18.09 6.58
CA ASN A 97 -4.05 17.96 7.62
C ASN A 97 -2.83 17.22 7.06
N VAL A 98 -1.68 17.91 7.00
CA VAL A 98 -0.40 17.30 6.59
C VAL A 98 0.35 16.81 7.82
N TYR A 99 0.54 15.49 7.93
CA TYR A 99 1.22 14.88 9.06
C TYR A 99 2.74 14.80 8.81
N GLY A 100 3.48 15.74 9.40
CA GLY A 100 4.95 15.83 9.39
C GLY A 100 5.50 16.78 8.34
N HIS A 101 6.46 17.62 8.76
CA HIS A 101 7.08 18.69 7.96
C HIS A 101 8.61 18.73 8.10
N ASP A 102 9.18 17.75 8.80
CA ASP A 102 10.59 17.64 9.20
C ASP A 102 11.23 16.34 8.70
N TYR A 103 10.62 15.67 7.72
CA TYR A 103 11.23 14.51 7.10
C TYR A 103 12.48 14.89 6.30
N PRO A 104 13.47 14.00 6.17
CA PRO A 104 14.68 14.21 5.35
C PRO A 104 14.36 14.06 3.85
N THR A 105 13.41 14.85 3.35
CA THR A 105 12.93 14.92 1.97
C THR A 105 13.06 16.36 1.46
N LYS A 106 12.93 16.55 0.14
CA LYS A 106 13.20 17.86 -0.49
C LYS A 106 12.34 19.00 0.06
N ASP A 107 11.12 18.69 0.49
CA ASP A 107 10.12 19.65 0.98
C ASP A 107 9.68 19.41 2.42
N GLY A 108 10.33 18.48 3.14
CA GLY A 108 10.00 18.14 4.53
C GLY A 108 8.78 17.23 4.70
N THR A 109 8.05 16.91 3.62
CA THR A 109 6.86 16.05 3.66
C THR A 109 7.18 14.59 3.36
N ALA A 110 6.33 13.66 3.82
CA ALA A 110 6.49 12.24 3.54
C ALA A 110 6.29 11.95 2.04
N VAL A 111 7.29 11.35 1.39
CA VAL A 111 7.21 10.94 -0.01
C VAL A 111 6.64 9.52 -0.11
N CYS A 112 5.48 9.37 -0.76
CA CYS A 112 4.85 8.07 -1.04
C CYS A 112 4.84 7.76 -2.54
N LYS A 113 5.00 6.49 -2.94
CA LYS A 113 4.80 6.06 -4.33
C LYS A 113 3.31 5.84 -4.60
N ILE A 114 2.80 6.44 -5.67
CA ILE A 114 1.36 6.61 -5.95
C ILE A 114 0.92 6.12 -7.34
N HIS A 115 1.60 5.14 -7.94
CA HIS A 115 1.18 4.65 -9.26
C HIS A 115 0.65 3.22 -9.24
N GLN A 116 -0.60 3.08 -9.67
CA GLN A 116 -1.39 1.85 -9.73
C GLN A 116 -1.21 1.10 -11.07
N ASP A 117 -0.50 1.69 -12.04
CA ASP A 117 -0.40 1.19 -13.42
C ASP A 117 0.60 0.03 -13.62
N CYS A 118 1.26 -0.45 -12.57
CA CYS A 118 2.06 -1.67 -12.68
C CYS A 118 1.23 -2.95 -12.88
N PHE A 119 -0.10 -2.91 -12.79
CA PHE A 119 -0.96 -4.09 -12.90
C PHE A 119 -1.51 -4.40 -14.30
N SER A 120 -1.22 -3.61 -15.34
CA SER A 120 -1.75 -3.86 -16.70
C SER A 120 -0.71 -4.07 -17.80
N SER A 121 0.58 -4.22 -17.47
CA SER A 121 1.60 -4.50 -18.48
C SER A 121 2.61 -5.56 -18.03
N ARG A 122 2.17 -6.83 -18.07
CA ARG A 122 2.85 -8.00 -18.66
C ARG A 122 1.99 -9.24 -18.54
#